data_AF-A0A1G2I7H2-F1
#
_entry.id   AF-A0A1G2I7H2-F1
#
_cell.length_a   1.000
_cell.length_b   1.000
_cell.length_c   1.000
_cell.angle_alpha   90.00
_cell.angle_beta   90.00
_cell.angle_gamma   90.00
#
_symmetry.space_group_name_H-M   'P 1'
#
loop_
_entity.id
_entity.type
_entity.pdbx_description
1 polymer ?
#
loop_
_entity_poly.entity_id
_entity_poly.type
_entity_poly.pdbx_seq_one_letter_code
_entity_poly.pdbx_strand_id
1 'polypeptide(L)'
;MKINKKETLINFKKAKSHIEKIIEMIEQDTYCIEVMQQNLAVLGLLKSAHQMLMENHLNSCFKNAMAAKNEKKKQDMTQEILKVTNLLNK
;
A
#
# COMPACT_ATOMS: atom_id res chain seq x y z
N MET A 1 15.30 -8.47 -3.84
CA MET A 1 14.41 -7.29 -3.79
C MET A 1 15.26 -6.06 -3.47
N LYS A 2 15.81 -5.37 -4.49
CA LYS A 2 16.86 -4.35 -4.30
C LYS A 2 16.53 -2.96 -4.85
N ILE A 3 15.38 -2.74 -5.47
CA ILE A 3 15.02 -1.42 -6.01
C ILE A 3 13.59 -1.09 -5.55
N ASN A 4 13.46 0.13 -5.00
CA ASN A 4 12.27 0.82 -4.50
C ASN A 4 11.64 0.50 -3.12
N LYS A 5 12.38 -0.11 -2.17
CA LYS A 5 11.95 -0.17 -0.75
C LYS A 5 11.87 1.21 -0.07
N LYS A 6 12.61 2.20 -0.59
CA LYS A 6 12.81 3.49 0.09
C LYS A 6 11.57 4.39 -0.03
N GLU A 7 10.96 4.49 -1.21
CA GLU A 7 9.80 5.36 -1.44
C GLU A 7 8.54 4.83 -0.74
N THR A 8 8.27 3.53 -0.86
CA THR A 8 7.18 2.88 -0.12
C THR A 8 7.33 3.10 1.38
N LEU A 9 8.54 2.92 1.93
CA LEU A 9 8.81 3.16 3.35
C LEU A 9 8.60 4.63 3.74
N ILE A 10 9.00 5.58 2.87
CA ILE A 10 8.76 7.01 3.10
C ILE A 10 7.26 7.28 3.20
N ASN A 11 6.43 6.74 2.30
CA ASN A 11 4.99 6.93 2.35
C ASN A 11 4.36 6.37 3.63
N PHE A 12 4.78 5.17 4.07
CA PHE A 12 4.31 4.64 5.36
C PHE A 12 4.76 5.46 6.56
N LYS A 13 6.00 5.98 6.56
CA LYS A 13 6.47 6.89 7.62
C LYS A 13 5.68 8.19 7.65
N LYS A 14 5.38 8.79 6.49
CA LYS A 14 4.51 9.96 6.40
C LYS A 14 3.11 9.65 6.92
N ALA A 15 2.51 8.55 6.46
CA ALA A 15 1.18 8.13 6.92
C ALA A 15 1.14 7.97 8.45
N LYS A 16 2.16 7.35 9.05
CA LYS A 16 2.32 7.25 10.50
C LYS A 16 2.29 8.63 11.18
N SER A 17 3.13 9.57 10.74
CA SER A 17 3.18 10.91 11.34
C SER A 17 1.88 11.70 11.17
N HIS A 18 1.18 11.54 10.03
CA HIS A 18 -0.14 12.14 9.85
C HIS A 18 -1.20 11.52 10.76
N ILE A 19 -1.14 10.20 11.01
CA ILE A 19 -2.03 9.54 11.98
C ILE A 19 -1.77 10.04 13.39
N GLU A 20 -0.51 10.16 13.80
CA GLU A 20 -0.13 10.77 15.09
C GLU A 20 -0.74 12.17 15.22
N LYS A 21 -0.67 12.98 14.15
CA LYS A 21 -1.27 14.31 14.15
C LYS A 21 -2.80 14.29 14.25
N ILE A 22 -3.47 13.37 13.55
CA ILE A 22 -4.93 13.20 13.62
C ILE A 22 -5.38 12.88 15.04
N ILE A 23 -4.63 12.02 15.75
CA ILE A 23 -4.91 11.68 17.15
C ILE A 23 -4.82 12.94 18.01
N GLU A 24 -3.73 13.71 17.91
CA GLU A 24 -3.59 14.98 18.63
C GLU A 24 -4.73 15.97 18.31
N MET A 25 -5.15 16.05 17.04
CA MET A 25 -6.25 16.94 16.63
C MET A 25 -7.57 16.57 17.31
N ILE A 26 -7.85 15.27 17.44
CA ILE A 26 -9.03 14.77 18.14
C ILE A 26 -8.94 15.06 19.63
N GLU A 27 -7.79 14.84 20.25
CA GLU A 27 -7.55 15.15 21.67
C GLU A 27 -7.66 16.65 21.98
N GLN A 28 -7.46 17.50 20.98
CA GLN A 28 -7.56 18.97 21.07
C GLN A 28 -8.92 19.52 20.60
N ASP A 29 -9.93 18.66 20.38
CA ASP A 29 -11.26 19.04 19.89
C ASP A 29 -11.21 19.88 18.59
N THR A 30 -10.25 19.58 17.71
CA THR A 30 -10.08 20.27 16.42
C THR A 30 -11.32 20.09 15.55
N TYR A 31 -11.66 21.10 14.75
CA TYR A 31 -12.83 21.08 13.88
C TYR A 31 -12.83 19.86 12.94
N CYS A 32 -13.95 19.12 12.92
CA CYS A 32 -14.08 17.83 12.26
C CYS A 32 -13.66 17.84 10.78
N ILE A 33 -13.91 18.94 10.05
CA ILE A 33 -13.53 19.04 8.63
C ILE A 33 -12.02 18.98 8.44
N GLU A 34 -11.23 19.57 9.33
CA GLU A 34 -9.76 19.52 9.26
C GLU A 34 -9.24 18.11 9.52
N VAL A 35 -9.84 17.43 10.50
CA VAL A 35 -9.54 16.02 10.81
C VAL A 35 -9.86 15.13 9.61
N MET A 36 -11.01 15.34 8.96
CA MET A 36 -11.40 14.62 7.75
C MET A 36 -10.42 14.86 6.60
N GLN A 37 -9.96 16.09 6.39
CA GLN A 37 -8.97 16.42 5.37
C GLN A 37 -7.63 15.71 5.62
N GLN A 38 -7.14 15.71 6.87
CA GLN A 38 -5.92 14.97 7.23
C GLN A 38 -6.08 13.46 7.04
N ASN A 39 -7.25 12.91 7.38
CA ASN A 39 -7.54 11.49 7.16
C ASN A 39 -7.51 11.13 5.66
N LEU A 40 -8.06 11.98 4.79
CA LEU A 40 -7.96 11.80 3.34
C LEU A 40 -6.51 11.82 2.83
N ALA A 41 -5.64 12.65 3.41
CA ALA A 41 -4.21 12.67 3.10
C ALA A 41 -3.53 11.35 3.49
N VAL A 42 -3.86 10.78 4.66
CA VAL A 42 -3.38 9.45 5.09
C VAL A 42 -3.81 8.37 4.10
N LEU A 43 -5.09 8.34 3.71
CA LEU A 43 -5.60 7.37 2.73
C LEU A 43 -4.86 7.48 1.39
N GLY A 44 -4.56 8.70 0.92
CA GLY A 44 -3.76 8.93 -0.28
C GLY A 44 -2.35 8.34 -0.18
N LEU A 45 -1.66 8.56 0.95
CA LEU A 45 -0.33 8.01 1.21
C LEU A 45 -0.33 6.47 1.25
N LEU A 46 -1.32 5.87 1.92
CA LEU A 46 -1.45 4.41 2.01
C LEU A 46 -1.77 3.79 0.64
N LYS A 47 -2.68 4.39 -0.13
CA LYS A 47 -2.99 3.95 -1.50
C LYS A 47 -1.75 4.02 -2.40
N SER A 48 -1.01 5.12 -2.33
CA SER A 48 0.23 5.30 -3.09
C SER A 48 1.29 4.25 -2.70
N ALA A 49 1.48 4.00 -1.40
CA ALA A 49 2.40 2.95 -0.92
C ALA A 49 1.99 1.55 -1.41
N HIS A 50 0.69 1.23 -1.40
CA HIS A 50 0.17 -0.04 -1.90
C HIS A 50 0.43 -0.20 -3.40
N GLN A 51 0.17 0.83 -4.21
CA GLN A 51 0.45 0.81 -5.64
C GLN A 51 1.93 0.54 -5.93
N MET A 52 2.84 1.21 -5.22
CA MET A 52 4.28 0.95 -5.33
C MET A 52 4.66 -0.49 -4.97
N LEU A 53 4.06 -1.05 -3.91
CA LEU A 53 4.29 -2.46 -3.54
C LEU A 53 3.82 -3.42 -4.63
N MET A 54 2.63 -3.19 -5.18
CA MET A 54 2.07 -3.99 -6.26
C MET A 54 2.96 -3.94 -7.51
N GLU A 55 3.33 -2.74 -7.96
CA GLU A 55 4.22 -2.56 -9.11
C GLU A 55 5.55 -3.29 -8.91
N ASN A 56 6.16 -3.13 -7.74
CA ASN A 56 7.41 -3.81 -7.40
C ASN A 56 7.26 -5.35 -7.42
N HIS A 57 6.15 -5.87 -6.89
CA HIS A 57 5.88 -7.31 -6.91
C HIS A 57 5.69 -7.83 -8.34
N LEU A 58 4.92 -7.11 -9.17
CA LEU A 58 4.67 -7.46 -10.57
C LEU A 58 5.98 -7.49 -11.39
N ASN A 59 6.86 -6.50 -11.17
CA ASN A 59 8.14 -6.40 -11.86
C ASN A 59 9.24 -7.35 -11.34
N SER A 60 9.01 -8.06 -10.23
CA SER A 60 10.01 -8.95 -9.63
C SER A 60 9.51 -10.39 -9.46
N CYS A 61 8.88 -10.71 -8.32
CA CYS A 61 8.42 -12.06 -7.99
C CYS A 61 7.49 -12.62 -9.06
N PHE A 62 6.52 -11.81 -9.50
CA PHE A 62 5.55 -12.20 -10.51
C PHE A 62 6.22 -12.45 -11.86
N LYS A 63 6.99 -11.48 -12.37
CA LYS A 63 7.73 -11.61 -13.64
C LYS A 63 8.61 -12.86 -13.67
N ASN A 64 9.32 -13.15 -12.57
CA ASN A 64 10.16 -14.33 -12.46
C ASN A 64 9.34 -15.63 -12.42
N ALA A 65 8.17 -15.63 -11.77
CA ALA A 65 7.27 -16.78 -11.77
C ALA A 65 6.69 -17.05 -13.17
N MET A 66 6.31 -16.00 -13.90
CA MET A 66 5.79 -16.11 -15.27
C MET A 66 6.83 -16.61 -16.27
N ALA A 67 8.11 -16.28 -16.06
CA ALA A 67 9.21 -16.79 -16.89
C ALA A 67 9.56 -18.28 -16.62
N ALA A 68 9.06 -18.88 -15.53
CA ALA A 68 9.36 -20.26 -15.19
C ALA A 68 8.54 -21.25 -16.04
N LYS A 69 9.12 -22.42 -16.35
CA LYS A 69 8.41 -23.53 -17.03
C LYS A 69 7.51 -24.35 -16.08
N ASN A 70 6.95 -23.72 -15.04
CA ASN A 70 6.13 -24.37 -14.03
C ASN A 70 4.75 -23.71 -13.99
N GLU A 71 3.76 -24.37 -14.59
CA GLU A 71 2.38 -23.86 -14.69
C GLU A 71 1.70 -23.72 -13.34
N LYS A 72 1.94 -24.63 -12.40
CA LYS A 72 1.40 -24.51 -11.04
C LYS A 72 1.88 -23.23 -10.36
N LYS A 73 3.18 -22.93 -10.46
CA LYS A 73 3.76 -21.70 -9.91
C LYS A 73 3.16 -20.44 -10.54
N LYS A 74 2.82 -20.48 -11.83
CA LYS A 74 2.13 -19.35 -12.49
C LYS A 74 0.72 -19.16 -11.93
N GLN A 75 -0.05 -20.24 -11.82
CA GLN A 75 -1.40 -20.21 -11.27
C GLN A 75 -1.41 -19.69 -9.83
N ASP A 76 -0.53 -20.22 -8.97
CA ASP A 76 -0.41 -19.79 -7.57
C ASP A 76 -0.15 -18.28 -7.47
N MET A 77 0.77 -17.76 -8.29
CA MET A 77 1.11 -16.34 -8.33
C MET A 77 -0.06 -15.47 -8.81
N THR A 78 -0.84 -15.92 -9.79
CA THR A 78 -2.07 -15.21 -10.21
C THR A 78 -3.10 -15.19 -9.09
N GLN A 79 -3.29 -16.30 -8.36
CA GLN A 79 -4.23 -16.36 -7.24
C GLN A 79 -3.83 -15.44 -6.09
N GLU A 80 -2.53 -15.29 -5.81
CA GLU A 80 -2.03 -14.33 -4.83
C GLU A 80 -2.44 -12.89 -5.16
N ILE A 81 -2.27 -12.46 -6.42
CA ILE A 81 -2.68 -11.13 -6.87
C ILE A 81 -4.19 -10.94 -6.76
N LEU A 82 -4.98 -11.92 -7.23
CA LEU A 82 -6.44 -11.85 -7.13
C LEU A 82 -6.91 -11.76 -5.68
N LYS A 83 -6.29 -12.51 -4.77
CA LYS A 83 -6.59 -12.45 -3.34
C LYS A 83 -6.39 -11.05 -2.78
N VAL A 84 -5.28 -10.38 -3.12
CA VAL A 84 -5.01 -9.02 -2.65
C VAL A 84 -5.99 -8.01 -3.26
N THR A 85 -6.26 -8.08 -4.56
CA THR A 85 -7.21 -7.16 -5.22
C THR A 85 -8.63 -7.30 -4.66
N ASN A 86 -9.06 -8.52 -4.31
CA ASN A 86 -10.38 -8.74 -3.71
C ASN A 86 -10.52 -8.12 -2.31
N LEU A 87 -9.42 -7.83 -1.60
CA LEU A 87 -9.47 -7.11 -0.32
C LEU A 87 -9.78 -5.62 -0.50
N LEU A 88 -9.52 -5.04 -1.67
CA LEU A 88 -9.83 -3.63 -1.96
C LEU A 88 -11.31 -3.39 -2.26
N ASN A 89 -12.02 -4.43 -2.70
CA ASN A 89 -13.42 -4.36 -3.12
C ASN A 89 -14.40 -4.82 -2.03
N LYS A 90 -13.90 -5.11 -0.83
CA LYS A 90 -14.70 -5.39 0.37
C LYS A 90 -14.73 -4.16 1.26
#